data_AF-A0A815J085-F1
#
_entry.id   AF-A0A815J085-F1
#
_cell.length_a   1.000
_cell.length_b   1.000
_cell.length_c   1.000
_cell.angle_alpha   90.00
_cell.angle_beta   90.00
_cell.angle_gamma   90.00
#
_symmetry.space_group_name_H-M   'P 1'
#
loop_
_entity.id
_entity.type
_entity.pdbx_description
1 polymer ?
#
loop_
_entity_poly.entity_id
_entity_poly.type
_entity_poly.pdbx_seq_one_letter_code
_entity_poly.pdbx_strand_id
1 'polypeptide(L)'
;MVYLCREHLHTNGILSWTIQLKPEEEKFYQFHHITIQCPSKAFDQYTQIICQLQIDDKQIIDLSQNLSSNSLFEYSLDNKLDSLTNIRITFKVILNCSNDNNDNNAWQKGQLCRQTTEQVSNDDQSHYLRIHATIRKRNLNL
;
A
#
# COMPACT_ATOMS: atom_id res chain seq x y z
N MET A 1 0.06 17.18 15.24
CA MET A 1 -0.07 16.29 14.07
C MET A 1 0.67 15.00 14.36
N VAL A 2 0.14 13.86 13.92
CA VAL A 2 0.80 12.54 13.98
C VAL A 2 0.91 12.01 12.56
N TYR A 3 2.02 11.37 12.23
CA TYR A 3 2.28 10.77 10.90
C TYR A 3 3.43 9.78 10.98
N LEU A 4 3.51 8.89 9.98
CA LEU A 4 4.70 8.06 9.73
C LEU A 4 5.58 8.76 8.69
N CYS A 5 6.88 8.76 8.91
CA CYS A 5 7.87 9.35 8.00
C CYS A 5 9.17 8.53 8.03
N ARG A 6 10.19 8.96 7.29
CA ARG A 6 11.51 8.32 7.37
C ARG A 6 12.16 8.64 8.71
N GLU A 7 13.08 7.80 9.14
CA GLU A 7 13.96 8.14 10.26
C GLU A 7 14.97 9.22 9.86
N HIS A 8 15.37 10.05 10.82
CA HIS A 8 16.35 11.13 10.60
C HIS A 8 17.69 10.55 10.10
N LEU A 9 18.29 11.20 9.09
CA LEU A 9 19.54 10.77 8.41
C LEU A 9 19.44 9.48 7.58
N HIS A 10 18.28 8.84 7.46
CA HIS A 10 18.08 7.70 6.56
C HIS A 10 17.64 8.16 5.17
N THR A 11 18.32 7.64 4.13
CA THR A 11 18.01 7.93 2.72
C THR A 11 16.65 7.39 2.31
N ASN A 12 16.24 6.23 2.84
CA ASN A 12 14.94 5.64 2.54
C ASN A 12 14.23 5.23 3.82
N GLY A 13 12.92 5.46 3.87
CA GLY A 13 12.02 4.84 4.84
C GLY A 13 11.16 3.82 4.11
N ILE A 14 11.10 2.58 4.61
CA ILE A 14 10.32 1.52 3.97
C ILE A 14 9.30 0.99 4.97
N LEU A 15 8.04 0.96 4.54
CA LEU A 15 6.95 0.32 5.27
C LEU A 15 6.33 -0.75 4.39
N SER A 16 5.99 -1.89 4.96
CA SER A 16 5.36 -2.99 4.21
C SER A 16 4.32 -3.71 5.03
N TRP A 17 3.21 -4.04 4.37
CA TRP A 17 2.14 -4.87 4.91
C TRP A 17 2.00 -6.10 4.02
N THR A 18 1.98 -7.27 4.65
CA THR A 18 1.82 -8.54 3.95
C THR A 18 0.56 -9.24 4.45
N ILE A 19 -0.34 -9.58 3.54
CA ILE A 19 -1.52 -10.39 3.78
C ILE A 19 -1.25 -11.76 3.16
N GLN A 20 -1.36 -12.81 3.98
CA GLN A 20 -1.21 -14.19 3.50
C GLN A 20 -2.55 -14.91 3.62
N LEU A 21 -3.01 -15.46 2.50
CA LEU A 21 -4.27 -16.19 2.36
C LEU A 21 -3.96 -17.66 2.09
N LYS A 22 -4.43 -18.52 3.00
CA LYS A 22 -4.32 -19.99 2.91
C LYS A 22 -5.69 -20.62 3.16
N PRO A 23 -6.60 -20.61 2.18
CA PRO A 23 -7.90 -21.26 2.34
C PRO A 23 -7.71 -22.77 2.48
N GLU A 24 -8.42 -23.40 3.42
CA GLU A 24 -8.35 -24.86 3.63
C GLU A 24 -8.81 -25.66 2.41
N GLU A 25 -9.72 -25.09 1.62
CA GLU A 25 -10.24 -25.71 0.40
C GLU A 25 -9.87 -24.88 -0.85
N GLU A 26 -8.57 -24.80 -1.12
CA GLU A 26 -7.90 -23.97 -2.15
C GLU A 26 -8.53 -24.04 -3.55
N LYS A 27 -9.15 -25.17 -3.91
CA LYS A 27 -9.80 -25.40 -5.21
C LYS A 27 -11.07 -24.57 -5.41
N PHE A 28 -11.74 -24.18 -4.32
CA PHE A 28 -13.02 -23.47 -4.39
C PHE A 28 -12.87 -21.96 -4.32
N TYR A 29 -11.67 -21.42 -4.09
CA TYR A 29 -11.48 -19.98 -3.97
C TYR A 29 -10.55 -19.45 -5.05
N GLN A 30 -10.79 -18.21 -5.46
CA GLN A 30 -9.89 -17.45 -6.32
C GLN A 30 -9.77 -16.02 -5.81
N PHE A 31 -8.54 -15.49 -5.84
CA PHE A 31 -8.33 -14.08 -5.57
C PHE A 31 -8.86 -13.30 -6.77
N HIS A 32 -9.69 -12.30 -6.51
CA HIS A 32 -10.34 -11.54 -7.56
C HIS A 32 -9.72 -10.16 -7.71
N HIS A 33 -9.58 -9.44 -6.60
CA HIS A 33 -9.33 -8.02 -6.63
C HIS A 33 -8.75 -7.53 -5.31
N ILE A 34 -7.92 -6.49 -5.36
CA ILE A 34 -7.48 -5.73 -4.18
C ILE A 34 -7.64 -4.24 -4.44
N THR A 35 -8.19 -3.55 -3.44
CA THR A 35 -8.11 -2.09 -3.35
C THR A 35 -7.19 -1.69 -2.21
N ILE A 36 -6.40 -0.65 -2.44
CA ILE A 36 -5.48 -0.08 -1.45
C ILE A 36 -5.69 1.43 -1.43
N GLN A 37 -6.14 1.95 -0.30
CA GLN A 37 -6.20 3.39 -0.05
C GLN A 37 -5.02 3.76 0.85
N CYS A 38 -4.10 4.57 0.35
CA CYS A 38 -2.88 4.96 1.05
C CYS A 38 -2.80 6.48 1.25
N PRO A 39 -3.25 7.00 2.40
CA PRO A 39 -3.10 8.40 2.76
C PRO A 39 -1.63 8.79 2.83
N SER A 40 -1.21 9.68 1.94
CA SER A 40 0.17 10.11 1.82
C SER A 40 0.28 11.57 1.41
N LYS A 41 1.37 12.22 1.79
CA LYS A 41 1.67 13.61 1.43
C LYS A 41 3.16 13.82 1.28
N ALA A 42 3.55 14.31 0.10
CA ALA A 42 4.86 14.87 -0.17
C ALA A 42 4.79 16.40 -0.05
N PHE A 43 5.75 17.02 0.63
CA PHE A 43 5.77 18.46 0.89
C PHE A 43 6.70 19.26 -0.04
N ASP A 44 7.47 18.59 -0.89
CA ASP A 44 8.26 19.23 -1.95
C ASP A 44 8.47 18.31 -3.17
N GLN A 45 9.12 18.84 -4.20
CA GLN A 45 9.41 18.13 -5.46
C GLN A 45 10.55 17.11 -5.35
N TYR A 46 11.36 17.16 -4.30
CA TYR A 46 12.49 16.26 -4.10
C TYR A 46 12.06 14.99 -3.36
N THR A 47 10.96 15.08 -2.62
CA THR A 47 10.32 13.98 -1.91
C THR A 47 9.56 13.09 -2.89
N GLN A 48 9.86 11.80 -2.84
CA GLN A 48 9.14 10.76 -3.57
C GLN A 48 8.52 9.78 -2.58
N ILE A 49 7.26 9.47 -2.82
CA ILE A 49 6.55 8.36 -2.18
C ILE A 49 6.34 7.35 -3.30
N ILE A 50 6.75 6.11 -3.10
CA ILE A 50 6.64 5.05 -4.10
C ILE A 50 5.82 3.94 -3.47
N CYS A 51 4.69 3.60 -4.09
CA CYS A 51 3.82 2.53 -3.66
C CYS A 51 4.03 1.34 -4.58
N GLN A 52 4.26 0.16 -4.03
CA GLN A 52 4.53 -1.07 -4.75
C GLN A 52 3.59 -2.17 -4.27
N LEU A 53 3.04 -2.93 -5.20
CA LEU A 53 2.25 -4.13 -4.92
C LEU A 53 2.95 -5.34 -5.50
N GLN A 54 3.07 -6.39 -4.70
CA GLN A 54 3.57 -7.69 -5.13
C GLN A 54 2.56 -8.76 -4.71
N ILE A 55 2.23 -9.66 -5.63
CA ILE A 55 1.36 -10.80 -5.37
C ILE A 55 2.18 -12.05 -5.65
N ASP A 56 2.40 -12.87 -4.63
CA ASP A 56 3.32 -14.00 -4.61
C ASP A 56 4.73 -13.60 -5.06
N ASP A 57 5.38 -14.46 -5.83
CA ASP A 57 6.68 -14.20 -6.43
C ASP A 57 6.56 -13.56 -7.83
N LYS A 58 5.40 -12.94 -8.13
CA LYS A 58 5.21 -12.21 -9.39
C LYS A 58 5.99 -10.90 -9.39
N GLN A 59 6.11 -10.32 -10.58
CA GLN A 59 6.72 -9.01 -10.78
C GLN A 59 6.08 -7.95 -9.88
N ILE A 60 6.93 -7.10 -9.30
CA ILE A 60 6.51 -5.94 -8.52
C ILE A 60 5.79 -4.96 -9.45
N ILE A 61 4.57 -4.59 -9.06
CA ILE A 61 3.73 -3.60 -9.73
C ILE A 61 3.99 -2.26 -9.06
N ASP A 62 4.54 -1.31 -9.81
CA ASP A 62 4.71 0.06 -9.34
C ASP A 62 3.39 0.82 -9.48
N LEU A 63 2.86 1.30 -8.34
CA LEU A 63 1.61 2.04 -8.24
C LEU A 63 1.83 3.56 -8.21
N SER A 64 3.08 4.04 -8.27
CA SER A 64 3.45 5.44 -8.04
C SER A 64 2.99 6.44 -9.11
N GLN A 65 2.45 5.98 -10.26
CA GLN A 65 2.11 6.87 -11.39
C GLN A 65 1.00 7.89 -11.10
N ASN A 66 0.26 7.81 -9.99
CA ASN A 66 -0.85 8.72 -9.66
C ASN A 66 -0.97 9.06 -8.16
N LEU A 67 0.16 9.37 -7.51
CA LEU A 67 0.15 9.71 -6.08
C LEU A 67 -0.37 11.14 -5.81
N SER A 68 -1.69 11.29 -5.76
CA SER A 68 -2.36 12.39 -5.09
C SER A 68 -2.46 12.16 -3.58
N SER A 69 -2.82 13.20 -2.80
CA SER A 69 -3.16 12.99 -1.40
C SER A 69 -4.30 11.97 -1.28
N ASN A 70 -4.05 10.85 -0.60
CA ASN A 70 -5.01 9.76 -0.40
C ASN A 70 -5.36 8.95 -1.65
N SER A 71 -4.34 8.52 -2.41
CA SER A 71 -4.51 7.67 -3.57
C SER A 71 -5.21 6.34 -3.26
N LEU A 72 -6.17 6.01 -4.12
CA LEU A 72 -6.80 4.70 -4.20
C LEU A 72 -6.17 3.94 -5.38
N PHE A 73 -5.65 2.76 -5.08
CA PHE A 73 -5.11 1.83 -6.06
C PHE A 73 -6.03 0.64 -6.18
N GLU A 74 -6.29 0.23 -7.40
CA GLU A 74 -7.12 -0.92 -7.71
C GLU A 74 -6.32 -1.88 -8.56
N TYR A 75 -6.26 -3.14 -8.15
CA TYR A 75 -5.63 -4.19 -8.91
C TYR A 75 -6.55 -5.41 -8.97
N SER A 76 -6.97 -5.73 -10.19
CA SER A 76 -7.69 -6.97 -10.50
C SER A 76 -6.71 -7.95 -11.10
N LEU A 77 -6.76 -9.18 -10.60
CA LEU A 77 -5.96 -10.25 -11.16
C LEU A 77 -6.80 -10.91 -12.25
N ASP A 78 -6.34 -10.86 -13.50
CA ASP A 78 -7.00 -11.59 -14.59
C ASP A 78 -7.14 -13.06 -14.18
N ASN A 79 -8.29 -13.67 -14.49
CA ASN A 79 -8.80 -14.99 -14.06
C ASN A 79 -7.89 -16.23 -14.31
N LYS A 80 -6.57 -16.05 -14.51
CA LYS A 80 -5.58 -17.07 -14.86
C LYS A 80 -4.77 -17.61 -13.67
N LEU A 81 -5.02 -17.18 -12.42
CA LEU A 81 -4.46 -17.89 -11.27
C LEU A 81 -5.33 -19.11 -10.97
N ASP A 82 -4.86 -20.27 -11.43
CA ASP A 82 -5.64 -21.51 -11.47
C ASP A 82 -5.92 -22.15 -10.10
N SER A 83 -5.41 -21.62 -8.99
CA SER A 83 -5.83 -21.96 -7.62
C SER A 83 -5.21 -21.02 -6.58
N LEU A 84 -5.88 -20.86 -5.44
CA LEU A 84 -5.46 -20.03 -4.31
C LEU A 84 -4.74 -20.91 -3.28
N THR A 85 -3.64 -21.57 -3.68
CA THR A 85 -2.93 -22.51 -2.78
C THR A 85 -2.24 -21.77 -1.64
N ASN A 86 -1.62 -20.64 -1.94
CA ASN A 86 -0.99 -19.79 -0.94
C ASN A 86 -0.73 -18.41 -1.56
N ILE A 87 -1.70 -17.50 -1.47
CA ILE A 87 -1.51 -16.15 -1.99
C ILE A 87 -0.93 -15.26 -0.92
N ARG A 88 0.21 -14.64 -1.22
CA ARG A 88 0.85 -13.60 -0.44
C ARG A 88 0.74 -12.28 -1.16
N ILE A 89 0.06 -11.32 -0.57
CA ILE A 89 -0.02 -9.96 -1.11
C ILE A 89 0.82 -9.06 -0.23
N THR A 90 1.81 -8.40 -0.82
CA THR A 90 2.67 -7.45 -0.13
C THR A 90 2.48 -6.07 -0.73
N PHE A 91 1.99 -5.13 0.08
CA PHE A 91 1.98 -3.72 -0.23
C PHE A 91 3.17 -3.04 0.45
N LYS A 92 3.98 -2.32 -0.30
CA LYS A 92 5.18 -1.66 0.17
C LYS A 92 5.12 -0.18 -0.19
N VAL A 93 5.48 0.67 0.76
CA VAL A 93 5.66 2.11 0.57
C VAL A 93 7.11 2.45 0.84
N ILE A 94 7.73 3.16 -0.10
CA ILE A 94 9.09 3.67 -0.01
C ILE A 94 9.00 5.19 0.02
N LEU A 95 9.50 5.78 1.09
CA LEU A 95 9.68 7.20 1.26
C LEU A 95 11.14 7.53 0.93
N ASN A 96 11.36 8.42 -0.02
CA ASN A 96 12.68 8.83 -0.50
C ASN A 96 12.72 10.36 -0.67
N CYS A 97 13.90 10.96 -0.57
CA CYS A 97 14.13 12.35 -0.94
C CYS A 97 15.49 12.47 -1.64
N SER A 98 15.49 13.07 -2.84
CA SER A 98 16.71 13.22 -3.65
C SER A 98 17.62 14.37 -3.21
N ASN A 99 17.21 15.18 -2.22
CA ASN A 99 17.92 16.38 -1.76
C ASN A 99 18.36 16.30 -0.28
N ASP A 100 18.57 15.08 0.24
CA ASP A 100 18.86 14.83 1.65
C ASP A 100 20.04 15.64 2.22
N ASN A 101 21.08 15.88 1.43
CA ASN A 101 22.30 16.55 1.89
C ASN A 101 22.13 18.06 2.12
N ASN A 102 21.07 18.68 1.57
CA ASN A 102 20.87 20.13 1.65
C ASN A 102 19.64 20.51 2.48
N ASP A 103 18.97 19.54 3.09
CA ASP A 103 17.73 19.76 3.81
C ASP A 103 17.66 18.92 5.08
N ASN A 104 17.94 19.58 6.21
CA ASN A 104 17.90 18.98 7.55
C ASN A 104 16.53 18.38 7.92
N ASN A 105 15.46 18.75 7.21
CA ASN A 105 14.10 18.26 7.45
C ASN A 105 13.58 17.31 6.36
N ALA A 106 14.42 16.86 5.43
CA ALA A 106 14.01 15.99 4.32
C ALA A 106 13.30 14.70 4.80
N TRP A 107 13.72 14.16 5.94
CA TRP A 107 13.18 12.93 6.55
C TRP A 107 11.67 12.98 6.84
N GLN A 108 11.13 14.17 7.16
CA GLN A 108 9.72 14.37 7.49
C GLN A 108 8.88 14.92 6.33
N LYS A 109 9.46 15.11 5.13
CA LYS A 109 8.73 15.68 3.99
C LYS A 109 7.90 14.67 3.22
N GLY A 110 8.20 13.38 3.33
CA GLY A 110 7.34 12.29 2.91
C GLY A 110 6.59 11.74 4.12
N GLN A 111 5.26 11.87 4.13
CA GLN A 111 4.44 11.49 5.27
C GLN A 111 3.31 10.56 4.86
N LEU A 112 3.05 9.55 5.70
CA LEU A 112 1.92 8.65 5.58
C LEU A 112 0.98 8.84 6.76
N CYS A 113 -0.32 8.62 6.52
CA CYS A 113 -1.34 8.59 7.57
C CYS A 113 -1.34 9.87 8.44
N ARG A 114 -1.10 11.04 7.83
CA ARG A 114 -0.97 12.32 8.54
C ARG A 114 -2.31 12.78 9.09
N GLN A 115 -2.43 12.86 10.41
CA GLN A 115 -3.65 13.22 11.13
C GLN A 115 -3.42 14.37 12.12
N THR A 116 -4.47 15.18 12.37
CA THR A 116 -4.52 16.13 13.49
C THR A 116 -4.64 15.39 14.82
N THR A 117 -4.15 16.00 15.90
CA THR A 117 -4.25 15.44 17.26
C THR A 117 -5.56 15.82 17.95
N GLU A 118 -6.35 16.70 17.34
CA GLU A 118 -7.69 17.06 17.80
C GLU A 118 -8.65 15.90 17.56
N GLN A 119 -9.75 15.83 18.33
CA GLN A 119 -10.76 14.77 18.20
C GLN A 119 -11.29 14.72 16.78
N VAL A 120 -10.78 13.77 16.02
CA VAL A 120 -11.32 13.40 14.73
C VAL A 120 -12.53 12.50 15.01
N SER A 121 -13.66 12.74 14.35
CA SER A 121 -14.82 11.86 14.51
C SER A 121 -14.43 10.41 14.19
N ASN A 122 -15.05 9.43 14.86
CA ASN A 122 -14.81 8.01 14.56
C ASN A 122 -15.05 7.67 13.07
N ASP A 123 -15.82 8.51 12.37
CA ASP A 123 -16.18 8.37 10.97
C ASP A 123 -15.10 8.90 10.00
N ASP A 124 -14.19 9.78 10.45
CA ASP A 124 -13.09 10.22 9.60
C ASP A 124 -11.99 9.16 9.58
N GLN A 125 -11.96 8.48 8.44
CA GLN A 125 -11.05 7.39 8.19
C GLN A 125 -10.04 7.73 7.09
N SER A 126 -9.96 8.99 6.69
CA SER A 126 -9.10 9.46 5.60
C SER A 126 -7.61 9.35 5.90
N HIS A 127 -7.24 9.03 7.15
CA HIS A 127 -5.86 8.92 7.63
C HIS A 127 -5.40 7.47 7.80
N TYR A 128 -6.27 6.47 7.64
CA TYR A 128 -5.90 5.07 7.76
C TYR A 128 -5.47 4.48 6.42
N LEU A 129 -4.40 3.69 6.43
CA LEU A 129 -4.15 2.73 5.36
C LEU A 129 -5.28 1.70 5.35
N ARG A 130 -5.93 1.54 4.20
CA ARG A 130 -6.96 0.50 4.01
C ARG A 130 -6.54 -0.42 2.90
N ILE A 131 -6.57 -1.72 3.18
CA ILE A 131 -6.32 -2.77 2.21
C ILE A 131 -7.53 -3.69 2.22
N HIS A 132 -8.23 -3.77 1.10
CA HIS A 132 -9.38 -4.67 0.93
C HIS A 132 -9.04 -5.69 -0.14
N ALA A 133 -8.84 -6.94 0.27
CA ALA A 133 -8.68 -8.07 -0.64
C ALA A 133 -10.01 -8.82 -0.80
N THR A 134 -10.48 -8.96 -2.03
CA THR A 134 -11.69 -9.69 -2.37
C THR A 134 -11.35 -11.08 -2.89
N ILE A 135 -11.85 -12.09 -2.19
CA ILE A 135 -11.76 -13.50 -2.57
C ILE A 135 -13.15 -13.95 -3.00
N ARG A 136 -13.24 -14.72 -4.09
CA ARG A 136 -14.51 -15.26 -4.59
C ARG A 136 -14.50 -16.78 -4.55
N LYS A 137 -15.66 -17.37 -4.30
CA LYS A 137 -15.88 -18.79 -4.56
C LYS A 137 -15.88 -19.01 -6.07
N ARG A 138 -15.21 -20.07 -6.53
CA ARG A 138 -15.25 -20.52 -7.93
C ARG A 138 -16.60 -21.15 -8.22
N ASN A 139 -17.18 -20.76 -9.34
CA ASN A 139 -18.26 -21.52 -9.94
C ASN A 139 -17.63 -22.74 -10.61
N LEU A 140 -17.59 -23.85 -9.87
CA LEU A 140 -17.36 -25.15 -10.46
C LEU A 140 -18.65 -25.49 -11.22
N ASN A 141 -18.71 -25.14 -12.50
CA ASN A 141 -19.73 -25.71 -13.36
C ASN A 141 -19.44 -27.22 -13.39
N LEU A 142 -20.36 -28.00 -12.79
CA LEU A 142 -20.44 -29.45 -12.93
C LEU A 142 -20.72 -29.84 -14.38
#